data_AF-A0A7G9S3X4-F1
#
_entry.id   AF-A0A7G9S3X4-F1
#
_cell.length_a   1.000
_cell.length_b   1.000
_cell.length_c   1.000
_cell.angle_alpha   90.00
_cell.angle_beta   90.00
_cell.angle_gamma   90.00
#
_symmetry.space_group_name_H-M   'P 1'
#
loop_
_entity.id
_entity.type
_entity.pdbx_description
1 polymer ?
#
loop_
_entity_poly.entity_id
_entity_poly.type
_entity_poly.pdbx_seq_one_letter_code
_entity_poly.pdbx_strand_id
1 'polypeptide(L)' 'MSAERSPRKPRRAQRPAAEGVDPHPSEHPLTSRASEDRPEGWGDAQTKRTKKQGAGENDDRLKQDRPPHWG' A
#
# COMPACT_ATOMS: atom_id res chain seq x y z
N MET A 1 -24.49 12.80 38.14
CA MET A 1 -25.39 13.11 37.01
C MET A 1 -24.64 12.80 35.73
N SER A 2 -24.84 11.61 35.17
CA SER A 2 -24.19 11.21 33.91
C SER A 2 -24.93 11.90 32.77
N ALA A 3 -24.26 12.78 32.04
CA ALA A 3 -24.86 13.44 30.88
C ALA A 3 -25.03 12.41 29.75
N GLU A 4 -26.28 12.09 29.42
CA GLU A 4 -26.64 11.35 28.23
C GLU A 4 -26.11 12.09 27.00
N ARG A 5 -25.08 11.52 26.35
CA ARG A 5 -24.58 12.06 25.08
C ARG A 5 -25.58 11.71 23.99
N SER A 6 -26.28 12.71 23.49
CA SER A 6 -27.11 12.58 22.30
C SER A 6 -26.25 12.13 21.10
N PRO A 7 -26.71 11.16 20.30
CA PRO A 7 -25.92 10.61 19.20
C PRO A 7 -25.66 11.68 18.13
N ARG A 8 -24.39 11.81 17.72
CA ARG A 8 -23.99 12.81 16.72
C ARG A 8 -24.53 12.42 15.35
N LYS A 9 -25.25 13.35 14.72
CA LYS A 9 -25.75 13.18 13.35
C LYS A 9 -24.60 13.30 12.34
N PRO A 10 -24.51 12.42 11.33
CA PRO A 10 -23.48 12.54 10.30
C PRO A 10 -23.63 13.85 9.53
N ARG A 11 -22.50 14.55 9.33
CA ARG A 11 -22.46 15.82 8.57
C ARG A 11 -22.37 15.62 7.05
N ARG A 12 -22.02 14.40 6.61
CA ARG A 12 -21.78 14.08 5.20
C ARG A 12 -23.02 13.43 4.60
N ALA A 13 -23.31 13.75 3.35
CA ALA A 13 -24.30 13.01 2.57
C ALA A 13 -23.84 11.56 2.39
N GLN A 14 -24.73 10.62 2.65
CA GLN A 14 -24.48 9.19 2.41
C GLN A 14 -25.14 8.78 1.09
N ARG A 15 -24.48 7.90 0.36
CA ARG A 15 -25.02 7.25 -0.83
C ARG A 15 -25.33 5.79 -0.47
N PRO A 16 -26.38 5.19 -1.05
CA PRO A 16 -26.63 3.77 -0.87
C PRO A 16 -25.44 2.97 -1.39
N ALA A 17 -25.16 1.83 -0.75
CA ALA A 17 -24.20 0.87 -1.26
C ALA A 17 -24.69 0.30 -2.60
N ALA A 18 -23.75 -0.07 -3.47
CA ALA A 18 -24.08 -0.73 -4.73
C ALA A 18 -24.64 -2.15 -4.48
N GLU A 19 -25.33 -2.70 -5.47
CA GLU A 19 -25.87 -4.06 -5.40
C GLU A 19 -24.73 -5.09 -5.30
N GLY A 20 -24.91 -6.10 -4.44
CA GLY A 20 -23.90 -7.12 -4.16
C GLY A 20 -22.80 -6.70 -3.18
N VAL A 21 -22.84 -5.47 -2.65
CA VAL A 21 -21.94 -5.04 -1.57
C VAL A 21 -22.37 -5.65 -0.25
N ASP A 22 -21.41 -6.22 0.46
CA ASP A 22 -21.62 -6.74 1.80
C ASP A 22 -22.05 -5.64 2.78
N PRO A 23 -23.20 -5.78 3.47
CA PRO A 23 -23.67 -4.81 4.47
C PRO A 23 -22.80 -4.73 5.73
N HIS A 24 -21.98 -5.76 6.02
CA HIS A 24 -21.19 -5.87 7.24
C HIS A 24 -19.69 -6.11 6.96
N PRO A 25 -19.02 -5.23 6.20
CA PRO A 25 -17.63 -5.45 5.77
C PRO A 25 -16.64 -5.54 6.94
N SER A 26 -16.99 -5.00 8.11
CA SER A 26 -16.16 -5.04 9.32
C SER A 26 -16.29 -6.34 10.13
N GLU A 27 -17.24 -7.21 9.82
CA GLU A 27 -17.46 -8.45 10.57
C GLU A 27 -16.57 -9.61 10.08
N HIS A 28 -15.83 -9.40 8.99
CA HIS A 28 -14.93 -10.42 8.44
C HIS A 28 -13.58 -10.44 9.17
N PRO A 29 -13.08 -11.64 9.55
CA PRO A 29 -11.79 -11.77 10.19
C PRO A 29 -10.65 -11.42 9.21
N LEU A 30 -9.81 -10.46 9.59
CA LEU A 30 -8.60 -10.04 8.83
C LEU A 30 -7.42 -11.01 9.01
N THR A 31 -7.67 -12.24 9.45
CA THR A 31 -6.65 -13.24 9.72
C THR A 31 -6.16 -13.95 8.46
N SER A 32 -6.90 -13.82 7.35
CA SER A 32 -6.52 -14.32 6.05
C SER A 32 -5.55 -13.35 5.36
N ARG A 33 -4.46 -13.90 4.83
CA ARG A 33 -3.53 -13.15 3.98
C ARG A 33 -4.20 -12.92 2.62
N ALA A 34 -4.15 -11.69 2.11
CA ALA A 34 -4.65 -11.39 0.78
C ALA A 34 -3.88 -12.23 -0.26
N SER A 35 -4.57 -12.73 -1.28
CA SER A 35 -3.93 -13.47 -2.39
C SER A 35 -2.91 -12.63 -3.16
N GLU A 36 -2.99 -11.30 -3.04
CA GLU A 36 -2.10 -10.28 -3.60
C GLU A 36 -0.85 -10.02 -2.75
N ASP A 37 -0.85 -10.39 -1.46
CA ASP A 37 0.32 -10.31 -0.57
C ASP A 37 1.31 -11.45 -0.82
N ARG A 38 1.63 -11.66 -2.10
CA ARG A 38 2.70 -12.55 -2.50
C ARG A 38 4.04 -11.90 -2.18
N PRO A 39 5.03 -12.67 -1.69
CA PRO A 39 6.38 -12.15 -1.43
C PRO A 39 7.09 -11.66 -2.69
N GLU A 40 6.56 -11.95 -3.89
CA GLU A 40 7.12 -11.50 -5.15
C GLU A 40 6.93 -9.99 -5.43
N GLY A 41 6.08 -9.29 -4.68
CA GLY A 41 5.76 -7.87 -4.92
C GLY A 41 6.82 -6.86 -4.46
N TRP A 42 7.81 -7.28 -3.67
CA TRP A 42 8.83 -6.38 -3.10
C TRP A 42 10.25 -6.95 -3.24
N GLY A 43 10.65 -7.26 -4.48
CA GLY A 43 12.06 -7.34 -4.89
C GLY A 43 12.92 -8.52 -4.39
N ASP A 44 12.55 -9.27 -3.36
CA ASP A 44 13.46 -10.23 -2.70
C ASP A 44 14.00 -11.35 -3.62
N ALA A 45 13.21 -11.81 -4.59
CA ALA A 45 13.62 -12.87 -5.50
C ALA A 45 14.49 -12.37 -6.68
N GLN A 46 14.52 -11.07 -6.95
CA GLN A 46 15.33 -10.48 -8.01
C GLN A 46 16.64 -9.88 -7.49
N THR A 47 16.70 -9.34 -6.27
CA THR A 47 17.93 -8.68 -5.76
C THR A 47 19.14 -9.63 -5.74
N LYS A 48 18.92 -10.93 -5.48
CA LYS A 48 20.00 -11.94 -5.43
C LYS A 48 20.47 -12.39 -6.82
N ARG A 49 19.61 -12.29 -7.85
CA ARG A 49 19.93 -12.67 -9.23
C ARG A 49 20.53 -11.51 -10.03
N THR A 50 20.05 -10.29 -9.84
CA THR A 50 20.57 -9.09 -10.54
C THR A 50 21.86 -8.55 -9.95
N LYS A 51 22.13 -8.71 -8.64
CA LYS A 51 23.42 -8.30 -8.04
C LYS A 51 24.63 -9.03 -8.64
N LYS A 52 24.42 -10.19 -9.28
CA LYS A 52 25.49 -10.95 -9.95
C LYS A 52 25.62 -10.65 -11.45
N GLN A 53 24.66 -9.94 -12.06
CA GLN A 53 24.57 -9.76 -13.52
C GLN A 53 24.57 -8.29 -13.98
N GLY A 54 24.47 -7.31 -13.08
CA GLY A 54 24.42 -5.88 -13.46
C GLY A 54 24.94 -4.89 -12.42
N ALA A 55 25.71 -5.35 -11.42
CA ALA A 55 26.33 -4.47 -10.43
C ALA A 55 27.53 -3.74 -11.05
N GLY A 56 27.29 -2.56 -11.64
CA GLY A 56 28.34 -1.67 -12.12
C GLY A 56 27.85 -0.72 -13.21
N GLU A 57 27.28 -1.24 -14.28
CA GLU A 57 27.02 -0.43 -15.49
C GLU A 57 25.90 0.62 -15.31
N ASN A 58 24.84 0.28 -14.59
CA ASN A 58 23.79 1.26 -14.26
C ASN A 58 24.30 2.33 -13.29
N ASP A 59 25.08 1.92 -12.29
CA ASP A 59 25.69 2.83 -11.31
C ASP A 59 26.67 3.78 -11.99
N ASP A 60 27.43 3.32 -13.00
CA ASP A 60 28.36 4.15 -13.75
C ASP A 60 27.64 5.15 -14.66
N ARG A 61 26.50 4.78 -15.25
CA ARG A 61 25.63 5.73 -15.97
C ARG A 61 25.06 6.81 -15.05
N LEU A 62 24.58 6.43 -13.86
CA LEU A 62 24.02 7.38 -12.88
C LEU A 62 25.05 8.39 -12.38
N LYS A 63 26.32 8.00 -12.26
CA LYS A 63 27.41 8.93 -11.90
C LYS A 63 27.65 9.98 -13.00
N GLN A 64 27.48 9.61 -14.27
CA GLN A 64 27.64 10.53 -15.40
C GLN A 64 26.46 11.50 -15.52
N ASP A 65 25.25 11.04 -15.23
CA ASP A 65 24.01 11.82 -15.33
C ASP A 65 23.70 12.66 -14.06
N ARG A 66 24.68 12.85 -13.15
CA ARG A 66 24.47 13.59 -11.90
C ARG A 66 24.30 15.10 -12.18
N PRO A 67 23.16 15.72 -11.83
CA PRO A 67 22.93 17.15 -12.04
C PRO A 67 23.90 18.04 -11.24
N PRO A 68 24.13 19.30 -11.68
CA PRO A 68 25.11 20.20 -11.05
C PRO A 68 24.83 20.54 -9.59
N HIS A 69 23.56 20.50 -9.17
CA HIS A 69 23.13 20.86 -7.82
C HIS A 69 23.16 19.68 -6.83
N TRP A 70 23.63 18.51 -7.26
CA TRP A 70 23.78 17.35 -6.39
C TRP A 70 25.16 17.27 -5.73
N GLY A 71 26.06 18.23 -5.94
CA GLY A 71 27.42 18.29 -5.36
C GLY A 71 27.53 19.24 -4.17
#